data_AF-K5VTY0-F1
#
_entry.id   AF-K5VTY0-F1
#
_cell.length_a   1.000
_cell.length_b   1.000
_cell.length_c   1.000
_cell.angle_alpha   90.00
_cell.angle_beta   90.00
_cell.angle_gamma   90.00
#
_symmetry.space_group_name_H-M   'P 1'
#
loop_
_entity.id
_entity.type
_entity.pdbx_description
1 polymer ?
#
loop_
_entity_poly.entity_id
_entity_poly.type
_entity_poly.pdbx_seq_one_letter_code
_entity_poly.pdbx_strand_id
1 'polypeptide(L)'
;MAAVLYFELKRGRMRADELPIMVHSYEHAGYDMNDVFVPRLTKPGFYKIFGRTDNQITRSTGEKTDPDLLKAVLNQGSHIKCAVVFGRGKFNMGVVINPAPEFVFNPADKEKLNEF
;
A
#
# COMPACT_ATOMS: atom_id res chain seq x y z
N MET A 1 12.20 -21.13 -9.87
CA MET A 1 11.71 -21.46 -8.52
C MET A 1 11.62 -20.16 -7.75
N ALA A 2 10.50 -19.46 -7.89
CA ALA A 2 10.26 -18.16 -7.27
C ALA A 2 9.91 -18.42 -5.80
N ALA A 3 10.94 -18.45 -4.95
CA ALA A 3 10.75 -18.29 -3.52
C ALA A 3 10.28 -16.85 -3.32
N VAL A 4 8.96 -16.70 -3.44
CA VAL A 4 8.20 -15.63 -2.84
C VAL A 4 8.71 -15.56 -1.41
N LEU A 5 9.53 -14.55 -1.15
CA LEU A 5 9.96 -14.15 0.17
C LEU A 5 8.72 -13.58 0.86
N TYR A 6 7.76 -14.47 1.12
CA TYR A 6 6.66 -14.29 2.05
C TYR A 6 7.36 -14.24 3.39
N PHE A 7 7.93 -13.08 3.71
CA PHE A 7 8.23 -12.73 5.09
C PHE A 7 6.90 -12.91 5.81
N GLU A 8 6.82 -13.99 6.59
CA GLU A 8 5.77 -14.20 7.57
C GLU A 8 5.69 -12.91 8.40
N LEU A 9 4.73 -12.05 8.07
CA LEU A 9 4.09 -11.14 9.01
C LEU A 9 3.30 -12.02 10.00
N LYS A 10 4.02 -12.87 10.75
CA LYS A 10 3.54 -13.34 12.04
C LYS A 10 3.45 -12.09 12.90
N ARG A 11 2.32 -11.97 13.59
CA ARG A 11 1.88 -10.87 14.46
C ARG A 11 2.82 -10.62 15.65
N GLY A 12 4.10 -10.37 15.38
CA GLY A 12 5.16 -10.11 16.33
C GLY A 12 6.00 -8.96 15.81
N ARG A 13 6.08 -7.90 16.61
CA ARG A 13 6.95 -6.74 16.41
C ARG A 13 8.36 -7.23 16.07
N MET A 14 8.87 -6.96 14.86
CA MET A 14 10.29 -7.21 14.57
C MET A 14 11.12 -6.30 15.48
N ARG A 15 12.16 -6.86 16.10
CA ARG A 15 13.02 -6.08 17.00
C ARG A 15 13.93 -5.18 16.17
N ALA A 16 14.26 -4.03 16.76
CA ALA A 16 15.00 -2.95 16.11
C ALA A 16 16.37 -3.39 15.55
N ASP A 17 17.01 -4.40 16.17
CA ASP A 17 18.28 -5.01 15.79
C ASP A 17 18.23 -5.92 14.55
N GLU A 18 17.02 -6.30 14.10
CA GLU A 18 16.81 -7.19 12.95
C GLU A 18 16.36 -6.42 11.69
N LEU A 19 16.17 -5.10 11.78
CA LEU A 19 15.79 -4.25 10.65
C LEU A 19 17.03 -3.82 9.85
N PRO A 20 17.05 -4.02 8.52
CA PRO A 20 18.23 -3.73 7.69
C PRO A 20 18.60 -2.25 7.60
N ILE A 21 17.72 -1.34 8.04
CA ILE A 21 17.99 0.10 8.14
C ILE A 21 17.25 0.68 9.35
N MET A 22 17.98 0.90 10.43
CA MET A 22 17.62 1.88 11.44
C MET A 22 18.43 3.16 11.22
N VAL A 23 17.78 4.32 11.28
CA VAL A 23 18.49 5.60 11.36
C VAL A 23 19.09 5.69 12.77
N HIS A 24 20.37 5.35 12.87
CA HIS A 24 21.14 5.51 14.10
C HIS A 24 21.48 6.99 14.32
N SER A 25 21.09 7.54 15.46
CA SER A 25 21.84 8.64 16.07
C SER A 25 22.97 8.03 16.90
N TYR A 26 24.15 8.63 16.87
CA TYR A 26 25.40 8.05 17.38
C TYR A 26 25.39 7.58 18.85
N GLU A 27 24.38 7.96 19.64
CA GLU A 27 24.32 7.69 21.08
C GLU A 27 23.04 6.97 21.54
N HIS A 28 22.09 6.68 20.63
CA HIS A 28 20.79 6.12 21.03
C HIS A 28 20.35 4.96 20.12
N ALA A 29 19.50 4.09 20.67
CA ALA A 29 18.76 3.13 19.87
C ALA A 29 18.03 3.87 18.74
N GLY A 30 18.13 3.35 17.51
CA GLY A 30 17.53 3.98 16.34
C GLY A 30 16.01 4.13 16.48
N TYR A 31 15.46 5.13 15.80
CA TYR A 31 14.02 5.37 15.79
C TYR A 31 13.35 4.50 14.71
N ASP A 32 12.33 3.74 15.09
CA ASP A 32 11.51 2.95 14.16
C ASP A 32 10.57 3.86 13.37
N MET A 33 10.98 4.20 12.14
CA MET A 33 10.22 5.08 11.25
C MET A 33 9.02 4.40 10.58
N ASN A 34 8.81 3.09 10.79
CA ASN A 34 7.81 2.29 10.08
C ASN A 34 8.03 2.25 8.56
N ASP A 35 9.24 2.55 8.08
CA ASP A 35 9.56 2.50 6.65
C ASP A 35 10.16 1.13 6.29
N VAL A 36 9.65 0.54 5.20
CA VAL A 36 10.18 -0.71 4.63
C VAL A 36 11.12 -0.36 3.50
N PHE A 37 12.34 -0.89 3.56
CA PHE A 37 13.38 -0.67 2.57
C PHE A 37 13.76 -1.96 1.86
N VAL A 38 14.13 -1.84 0.59
CA VAL A 38 14.70 -2.94 -0.20
C VAL A 38 16.11 -2.58 -0.68
N PRO A 39 17.06 -3.52 -0.63
CA PRO A 39 18.42 -3.27 -1.11
C PRO A 39 18.42 -3.03 -2.62
N ARG A 40 19.25 -2.11 -3.10
CA ARG A 40 19.43 -1.88 -4.53
C ARG A 40 20.39 -2.94 -5.08
N LEU A 41 19.92 -3.74 -6.03
CA LEU A 41 20.74 -4.76 -6.71
C LEU A 41 21.98 -4.17 -7.39
N THR A 42 21.89 -2.94 -7.89
CA THR A 42 22.96 -2.29 -8.66
C THR A 42 23.95 -1.48 -7.82
N LYS A 43 23.66 -1.23 -6.54
CA LYS A 43 24.50 -0.41 -5.66
C LYS A 43 24.47 -0.96 -4.22
N PRO A 44 25.42 -1.86 -3.87
CA PRO A 44 25.56 -2.38 -2.52
C PRO A 44 25.66 -1.24 -1.48
N GLY A 45 25.02 -1.43 -0.33
CA GLY A 45 24.93 -0.40 0.72
C GLY A 45 23.88 0.69 0.49
N PHE A 46 23.25 0.75 -0.70
CA PHE A 46 22.14 1.65 -0.97
C PHE A 46 20.81 0.92 -0.97
N TYR A 47 19.79 1.61 -0.47
CA TYR A 47 18.44 1.08 -0.38
C TYR A 47 17.44 1.97 -1.10
N LYS A 48 16.27 1.42 -1.39
CA LYS A 48 15.11 2.13 -1.91
C LYS A 48 13.97 1.94 -0.92
N ILE A 49 13.26 3.03 -0.61
CA ILE A 49 12.01 2.95 0.15
C ILE A 49 11.02 2.14 -0.69
N PHE A 50 10.58 1.01 -0.16
CA PHE A 50 9.55 0.16 -0.76
C PHE A 50 8.16 0.67 -0.36
N GLY A 51 7.96 0.96 0.92
CA GLY A 51 6.68 1.38 1.47
C GLY A 51 6.78 1.68 2.95
N ARG A 52 5.64 1.71 3.63
CA ARG A 52 5.55 1.84 5.09
C ARG A 52 4.75 0.67 5.65
N THR A 53 5.06 0.26 6.88
CA THR A 53 4.32 -0.78 7.60
C THR A 53 2.93 -0.31 8.02
N ASP A 54 2.73 1.01 8.16
CA ASP A 54 1.45 1.64 8.54
C ASP A 54 0.52 1.96 7.34
N ASN A 55 0.77 1.34 6.18
CA ASN A 55 -0.06 1.34 4.98
C ASN A 55 -0.42 2.72 4.38
N GLN A 56 0.29 3.81 4.72
CA GLN A 56 -0.04 5.15 4.23
C GLN A 56 0.34 5.38 2.76
N ILE A 57 -0.59 5.96 1.98
CA ILE A 57 -0.33 6.43 0.61
C ILE A 57 -0.01 7.93 0.64
N THR A 58 1.20 8.30 0.22
CA THR A 58 1.59 9.71 0.06
C THR A 58 1.38 10.16 -1.38
N ARG A 59 0.59 11.21 -1.59
CA ARG A 59 0.35 11.84 -2.91
C ARG A 59 1.55 12.70 -3.32
N SER A 60 1.60 13.13 -4.58
CA SER A 60 2.68 14.03 -5.07
C SER A 60 2.69 15.40 -4.37
N THR A 61 1.58 15.79 -3.75
CA THR A 61 1.46 17.01 -2.93
C THR A 61 2.01 16.84 -1.51
N GLY A 62 2.40 15.62 -1.11
CA GLY A 62 2.83 15.31 0.26
C GLY A 62 1.69 14.95 1.21
N GLU A 63 0.43 15.08 0.79
CA GLU A 63 -0.73 14.59 1.56
C GLU A 63 -0.60 13.07 1.80
N LYS A 64 -0.91 12.64 3.02
CA LYS A 64 -0.93 11.22 3.39
C LYS A 64 -2.36 10.76 3.61
N THR A 65 -2.72 9.67 2.97
CA THR A 65 -4.04 9.06 3.06
C THR A 65 -3.91 7.64 3.59
N ASP A 66 -4.76 7.30 4.56
CA ASP A 66 -4.99 5.93 5.00
C ASP A 66 -5.90 5.21 3.98
N PRO A 67 -5.37 4.26 3.19
CA PRO A 67 -6.16 3.57 2.20
C PRO A 67 -7.19 2.63 2.82
N ASP A 68 -7.00 2.16 4.06
CA ASP A 68 -7.93 1.23 4.69
C ASP A 68 -9.18 1.96 5.20
N LEU A 69 -9.01 3.18 5.71
CA LEU A 69 -10.13 4.07 5.97
C LEU A 69 -10.91 4.36 4.67
N LEU A 70 -10.23 4.70 3.58
CA LEU A 70 -10.88 5.01 2.32
C LEU A 70 -11.63 3.80 1.74
N LYS A 71 -11.05 2.60 1.80
CA LYS A 71 -11.74 1.36 1.43
C LYS A 71 -12.96 1.11 2.30
N ALA A 72 -12.86 1.33 3.61
CA ALA A 72 -13.97 1.12 4.53
C ALA A 72 -15.16 2.02 4.19
N VAL A 73 -14.91 3.29 3.81
CA VAL A 73 -15.95 4.20 3.34
C VAL A 73 -16.54 3.73 2.00
N LEU A 74 -15.70 3.35 1.04
CA LEU A 74 -16.17 2.87 -0.28
C LEU A 74 -17.03 1.59 -0.16
N ASN A 75 -16.63 0.66 0.70
CA ASN A 75 -17.34 -0.61 0.90
C ASN A 75 -18.70 -0.45 1.63
N GLN A 76 -19.04 0.75 2.12
CA GLN A 76 -20.39 1.03 2.64
C GLN A 76 -21.42 1.19 1.52
N GLY A 77 -20.98 1.47 0.28
CA GLY A 77 -21.87 1.56 -0.88
C GLY A 77 -22.42 0.19 -1.28
N SER A 78 -23.74 0.07 -1.42
CA SER A 78 -24.42 -1.17 -1.83
C SER A 78 -23.95 -1.69 -3.19
N HIS A 79 -23.44 -0.82 -4.06
CA HIS A 79 -22.97 -1.20 -5.39
C HIS A 79 -21.54 -1.77 -5.39
N ILE A 80 -20.83 -1.71 -4.27
CA ILE A 80 -19.41 -2.05 -4.17
C ILE A 80 -19.24 -3.27 -3.28
N LYS A 81 -18.73 -4.36 -3.85
CA LYS A 81 -18.33 -5.55 -3.07
C LYS A 81 -17.01 -5.33 -2.35
N CYS A 82 -16.03 -4.76 -3.04
CA CYS A 82 -14.76 -4.37 -2.45
C CYS A 82 -14.02 -3.35 -3.33
N ALA A 83 -13.14 -2.58 -2.71
CA ALA A 83 -12.28 -1.62 -3.39
C ALA A 83 -10.79 -1.81 -3.03
N VAL A 84 -9.91 -1.43 -3.96
CA VAL A 84 -8.46 -1.32 -3.75
C VAL A 84 -8.01 0.07 -4.14
N VAL A 85 -7.36 0.77 -3.23
CA VAL A 85 -6.85 2.14 -3.41
C VAL A 85 -5.36 2.09 -3.78
N PHE A 86 -4.94 2.88 -4.76
CA PHE A 86 -3.55 2.99 -5.21
C PHE A 86 -3.20 4.43 -5.64
N GLY A 87 -1.94 4.67 -5.99
CA GLY A 87 -1.50 5.97 -6.54
C GLY A 87 -0.45 6.73 -5.73
N ARG A 88 0.47 6.04 -5.05
CA ARG A 88 1.60 6.69 -4.36
C ARG A 88 2.40 7.56 -5.33
N GLY A 89 2.71 8.79 -4.91
CA GLY A 89 3.47 9.77 -5.69
C GLY A 89 2.73 10.29 -6.93
N LYS A 90 1.42 10.05 -7.05
CA LYS A 90 0.56 10.62 -8.10
C LYS A 90 -0.23 11.81 -7.56
N PHE A 91 -0.65 12.68 -8.47
CA PHE A 91 -1.47 13.83 -8.12
C PHE A 91 -2.83 13.39 -7.58
N ASN A 92 -3.49 12.46 -8.27
CA ASN A 92 -4.74 11.84 -7.81
C ASN A 92 -4.50 10.37 -7.42
N MET A 93 -5.27 9.89 -6.45
CA MET A 93 -5.36 8.47 -6.14
C MET A 93 -6.26 7.77 -7.15
N GLY A 94 -5.94 6.52 -7.44
CA GLY A 94 -6.79 5.62 -8.21
C GLY A 94 -7.49 4.62 -7.29
N VAL A 95 -8.64 4.13 -7.73
CA VAL A 95 -9.38 3.08 -7.05
C VAL A 95 -9.78 2.02 -8.08
N VAL A 96 -9.55 0.75 -7.78
CA VAL A 96 -10.16 -0.38 -8.49
C VAL A 96 -11.36 -0.83 -7.68
N ILE A 97 -12.53 -0.89 -8.31
CA ILE A 97 -13.79 -1.29 -7.69
C ILE A 97 -14.18 -2.66 -8.25
N ASN A 98 -14.54 -3.57 -7.35
CA ASN A 98 -15.27 -4.78 -7.69
C ASN A 98 -16.75 -4.55 -7.36
N PRO A 99 -17.64 -4.50 -8.37
CA PRO A 99 -19.06 -4.29 -8.14
C PRO A 99 -19.70 -5.41 -7.30
N ALA A 100 -20.81 -5.12 -6.63
CA ALA A 100 -21.64 -6.16 -6.04
C ALA A 100 -22.23 -7.08 -7.14
N PRO A 101 -22.48 -8.36 -6.86
CA PRO A 101 -22.84 -9.36 -7.88
C PRO A 101 -23.99 -8.94 -8.81
N GLU A 102 -24.97 -8.22 -8.26
CA GLU A 102 -26.15 -7.71 -8.95
C GLU A 102 -25.84 -6.55 -9.93
N PHE A 103 -24.68 -5.90 -9.80
CA PHE A 103 -24.21 -4.82 -10.67
C PHE A 103 -23.05 -5.25 -11.58
N VAL A 104 -22.77 -6.55 -11.70
CA VAL A 104 -21.74 -7.05 -12.62
C VAL A 104 -22.30 -7.09 -14.05
N PHE A 105 -21.66 -6.35 -14.95
CA PHE A 105 -21.95 -6.39 -16.39
C PHE A 105 -20.65 -6.43 -17.20
N ASN A 106 -20.77 -6.71 -18.50
CA ASN A 106 -19.61 -6.66 -19.40
C ASN A 106 -19.20 -5.19 -19.61
N PRO A 107 -17.99 -4.76 -19.20
CA PRO A 107 -17.57 -3.36 -19.36
C PRO A 107 -17.43 -2.91 -20.82
N ALA A 108 -17.43 -3.83 -21.78
CA ALA A 108 -17.49 -3.48 -23.21
C ALA A 108 -18.89 -3.03 -23.66
N ASP A 109 -19.93 -3.31 -22.87
CA ASP A 109 -21.30 -2.82 -23.08
C ASP A 109 -21.40 -1.37 -22.63
N LYS A 110 -21.26 -0.45 -23.59
CA LYS A 110 -21.22 1.00 -23.34
C LYS A 110 -22.53 1.56 -22.80
N GLU A 111 -23.66 0.91 -23.08
CA GLU A 111 -24.97 1.36 -22.60
C GLU A 111 -25.06 1.10 -21.09
N LYS A 112 -24.80 -0.14 -20.67
CA LYS A 112 -24.77 -0.50 -19.24
C LYS A 112 -23.69 0.23 -18.46
N LEU A 113 -22.55 0.53 -19.09
CA LEU A 113 -21.49 1.30 -18.46
C LEU A 113 -21.89 2.77 -18.19
N ASN A 114 -22.74 3.37 -19.02
CA ASN A 114 -23.21 4.74 -18.81
C ASN A 114 -24.33 4.82 -17.76
N GLU A 115 -25.06 3.73 -17.52
CA GLU A 115 -26.12 3.65 -16.50
C GLU A 115 -25.59 3.40 -15.08
N PHE A 116 -24.37 2.84 -14.97
CA PHE A 116 -23.69 2.55 -13.71
C PHE A 116 -22.92 3.75 -13.15
#